data_AF-A0A553X7U1-F1
#
_entry.id   AF-A0A553X7U1-F1
#
_cell.length_a   1.000
_cell.length_b   1.000
_cell.length_c   1.000
_cell.angle_alpha   90.00
_cell.angle_beta   90.00
_cell.angle_gamma   90.00
#
_symmetry.space_group_name_H-M   'P 1'
#
loop_
_entity.id
_entity.type
_entity.pdbx_description
1 polymer ?
#
loop_
_entity_poly.entity_id
_entity_poly.type
_entity_poly.pdbx_seq_one_letter_code
_entity_poly.pdbx_strand_id
1 'polypeptide(L)'
;NALAAFYGSPLSYWGRIDLYSAAGYFGAVTGTLRMDTSDRLGIDVGIGNGGALYANGTIAGTVSVGAGGLLGGSGTLGGLNALSGGIVAPGNSIGTLNVAGSVAFAPGSVYRVEANAAGQADRIAAGGAVTLSGGTVQVVAASGAYSPRTTYAILSAAGGVSGRFDGVTANLAFLSPGLRYLPNDVALTLTRNDVPLAAGATGR
;
A
#
# COMPACT_ATOMS: atom_id res chain seq x y z
N ASN A 1 2.02 26.98 -0.02
CA ASN A 1 1.92 27.11 -1.49
C ASN A 1 2.92 26.21 -2.20
N ALA A 2 2.65 24.91 -2.26
CA ALA A 2 3.52 23.90 -2.89
C ALA A 2 3.36 23.80 -4.42
N LEU A 3 2.55 24.65 -5.04
CA LEU A 3 2.25 24.62 -6.48
C LEU A 3 3.05 25.62 -7.33
N ALA A 4 3.77 26.57 -6.72
CA ALA A 4 4.48 27.60 -7.49
C ALA A 4 5.85 27.17 -8.04
N ALA A 5 6.35 25.99 -7.68
CA ALA A 5 7.66 25.49 -8.14
C ALA A 5 7.59 24.42 -9.24
N PHE A 6 6.39 24.05 -9.72
CA PHE A 6 6.20 22.91 -10.63
C PHE A 6 5.24 23.20 -11.78
N TYR A 7 5.38 24.33 -12.47
CA TYR A 7 4.73 24.53 -13.76
C TYR A 7 5.75 24.43 -14.90
N GLY A 8 5.68 23.35 -15.70
CA GLY A 8 5.97 23.47 -17.13
C GLY A 8 7.05 22.61 -17.82
N SER A 9 7.81 21.70 -17.19
CA SER A 9 8.68 20.76 -17.94
C SER A 9 9.33 19.67 -17.05
N PRO A 10 9.70 18.50 -17.63
CA PRO A 10 10.05 17.29 -16.88
C PRO A 10 11.42 17.40 -16.21
N LEU A 11 11.47 16.88 -14.98
CA LEU A 11 12.60 16.83 -14.06
C LEU A 11 13.96 16.60 -14.76
N SER A 12 14.77 17.65 -14.85
CA SER A 12 16.22 17.59 -14.67
C SER A 12 16.75 19.01 -14.61
N TYR A 13 17.61 19.34 -13.64
CA TYR A 13 18.99 19.82 -13.84
C TYR A 13 19.29 20.66 -12.57
N TRP A 14 19.57 20.09 -11.39
CA TRP A 14 20.78 19.42 -10.95
C TRP A 14 20.48 18.65 -9.65
N GLY A 15 20.90 17.39 -9.56
CA GLY A 15 20.80 16.60 -8.33
C GLY A 15 19.51 15.81 -8.23
N ARG A 16 19.60 14.51 -8.54
CA ARG A 16 18.68 13.48 -8.03
C ARG A 16 18.36 13.78 -6.58
N ILE A 17 17.12 13.57 -6.14
CA ILE A 17 16.69 13.86 -4.76
C ILE A 17 17.66 13.20 -3.77
N ASP A 18 18.64 13.98 -3.31
CA ASP A 18 19.47 13.80 -2.13
C ASP A 18 19.03 14.94 -1.19
N LEU A 19 17.79 14.87 -0.72
CA LEU A 19 17.26 15.79 0.28
C LEU A 19 17.72 15.32 1.67
N TYR A 20 19.04 15.34 1.90
CA TYR A 20 19.67 14.90 3.15
C TYR A 20 19.37 15.81 4.37
N SER A 21 18.63 16.91 4.22
CA SER A 21 18.38 17.85 5.33
C SER A 21 17.07 18.63 5.29
N ALA A 22 16.13 18.30 4.40
CA ALA A 22 14.89 19.09 4.24
C ALA A 22 13.81 18.71 5.27
N ALA A 23 14.10 18.91 6.56
CA ALA A 23 13.10 18.79 7.61
C ALA A 23 11.90 19.71 7.30
N GLY A 24 10.68 19.17 7.31
CA GLY A 24 9.44 19.92 7.03
C GLY A 24 9.00 19.96 5.55
N TYR A 25 9.83 19.57 4.58
CA TYR A 25 9.47 19.56 3.15
C TYR A 25 8.57 18.38 2.76
N PHE A 26 8.78 17.23 3.42
CA PHE A 26 7.95 16.02 3.28
C PHE A 26 7.06 15.77 4.49
N GLY A 27 6.88 16.76 5.38
CA GLY A 27 5.98 16.62 6.54
C GLY A 27 4.48 16.63 6.18
N ALA A 28 4.15 17.04 4.95
CA ALA A 28 2.80 17.02 4.41
C ALA A 28 2.83 17.00 2.87
N VAL A 29 2.91 15.81 2.27
CA VAL A 29 2.63 15.65 0.83
C VAL A 29 1.15 15.99 0.61
N THR A 30 0.82 17.02 -0.20
CA THR A 30 -0.55 17.46 -0.53
C THR A 30 -0.88 17.41 -2.02
N GLY A 31 -0.05 16.70 -2.80
CA GLY A 31 -0.21 16.43 -4.23
C GLY A 31 0.37 15.06 -4.58
N THR A 32 0.54 14.73 -5.85
CA THR A 32 1.15 13.44 -6.24
C THR A 32 2.66 13.59 -6.41
N LEU A 33 3.42 12.82 -5.63
CA LEU A 33 4.86 12.65 -5.77
C LEU A 33 5.16 11.21 -6.17
N ARG A 34 6.07 11.01 -7.14
CA ARG A 34 6.55 9.70 -7.55
C ARG A 34 8.06 9.71 -7.51
N MET A 35 8.64 8.82 -6.70
CA MET A 35 10.07 8.56 -6.68
C MET A 35 10.43 7.61 -7.81
N ASP A 36 11.62 7.78 -8.38
CA ASP A 36 12.27 6.77 -9.20
C ASP A 36 13.02 5.76 -8.32
N THR A 37 13.38 4.61 -8.89
CA THR A 37 14.05 3.52 -8.17
C THR A 37 15.43 3.91 -7.62
N SER A 38 16.08 4.92 -8.20
CA SER A 38 17.38 5.42 -7.73
C SER A 38 17.30 6.46 -6.62
N ASP A 39 16.12 7.04 -6.38
CA ASP A 39 15.94 8.12 -5.42
C ASP A 39 16.12 7.63 -3.99
N ARG A 40 16.69 8.50 -3.14
CA ARG A 40 16.95 8.20 -1.73
C ARG A 40 16.52 9.35 -0.84
N LEU A 41 15.81 9.04 0.24
CA LEU A 41 15.45 10.00 1.28
C LEU A 41 15.89 9.49 2.64
N GLY A 42 16.65 10.29 3.38
CA GLY A 42 17.18 9.92 4.69
C GLY A 42 16.26 10.21 5.89
N ILE A 43 15.11 10.84 5.65
CA ILE A 43 14.26 11.44 6.69
C ILE A 43 12.86 10.79 6.73
N ASP A 44 12.14 11.06 7.81
CA ASP A 44 10.73 10.71 7.94
C ASP A 44 9.85 11.49 6.96
N VAL A 45 8.73 10.87 6.56
CA VAL A 45 7.78 11.42 5.58
C VAL A 45 6.35 11.35 6.13
N GLY A 46 5.62 12.45 5.99
CA GLY A 46 4.18 12.56 6.26
C GLY A 46 3.37 12.73 4.99
N ILE A 47 2.31 11.93 4.82
CA ILE A 47 1.38 12.01 3.70
C ILE A 47 -0.02 12.27 4.25
N GLY A 48 -0.76 13.24 3.72
CA GLY A 48 -2.12 13.54 4.18
C GLY A 48 -2.82 14.56 3.29
N ASN A 49 -4.01 15.01 3.66
CA ASN A 49 -4.72 16.11 2.99
C ASN A 49 -4.87 15.92 1.46
N GLY A 50 -5.13 14.68 1.01
CA GLY A 50 -5.28 14.35 -0.42
C GLY A 50 -3.97 14.09 -1.16
N GLY A 51 -2.82 14.11 -0.49
CA GLY A 51 -1.54 13.80 -1.11
C GLY A 51 -1.33 12.32 -1.38
N ALA A 52 -0.54 12.03 -2.41
CA ALA A 52 -0.15 10.68 -2.80
C ALA A 52 1.37 10.60 -2.98
N LEU A 53 2.01 9.58 -2.41
CA LEU A 53 3.41 9.26 -2.62
C LEU A 53 3.55 7.85 -3.20
N TYR A 54 4.20 7.74 -4.35
CA TYR A 54 4.66 6.46 -4.91
C TYR A 54 6.15 6.28 -4.62
N ALA A 55 6.46 5.58 -3.52
CA ALA A 55 7.81 5.36 -3.04
C ALA A 55 8.46 4.16 -3.77
N ASN A 56 9.03 4.38 -4.96
CA ASN A 56 9.72 3.33 -5.72
C ASN A 56 11.23 3.25 -5.41
N GLY A 57 11.80 4.29 -4.81
CA GLY A 57 13.18 4.33 -4.33
C GLY A 57 13.31 3.90 -2.87
N THR A 58 14.27 4.48 -2.16
CA THR A 58 14.49 4.19 -0.73
C THR A 58 14.16 5.39 0.15
N ILE A 59 13.34 5.19 1.18
CA ILE A 59 13.13 6.13 2.28
C ILE A 59 13.67 5.46 3.54
N ALA A 60 14.80 5.93 4.07
CA ALA A 60 15.42 5.34 5.27
C ALA A 60 14.64 5.66 6.56
N GLY A 61 13.83 6.74 6.55
CA GLY A 61 12.96 7.11 7.65
C GLY A 61 11.62 6.36 7.69
N THR A 62 10.80 6.74 8.65
CA THR A 62 9.43 6.25 8.82
C THR A 62 8.47 7.05 7.94
N VAL A 63 7.58 6.35 7.23
CA VAL A 63 6.48 6.98 6.49
C VAL A 63 5.20 6.92 7.32
N SER A 64 4.61 8.08 7.60
CA SER A 64 3.33 8.22 8.29
C SER A 64 2.25 8.65 7.30
N VAL A 65 1.22 7.82 7.13
CA VAL A 65 0.10 8.07 6.21
C VAL A 65 -1.11 8.51 7.03
N GLY A 66 -1.35 9.80 7.06
CA GLY A 66 -2.48 10.45 7.72
C GLY A 66 -3.75 10.48 6.87
N ALA A 67 -4.80 11.10 7.42
CA ALA A 67 -6.09 11.21 6.78
C ALA A 67 -6.01 11.82 5.37
N GLY A 68 -6.63 11.13 4.40
CA GLY A 68 -6.63 11.51 3.00
C GLY A 68 -5.29 11.30 2.28
N GLY A 69 -4.28 10.75 2.98
CA GLY A 69 -2.99 10.40 2.39
C GLY A 69 -3.02 9.04 1.70
N LEU A 70 -2.29 8.91 0.60
CA LEU A 70 -2.06 7.65 -0.09
C LEU A 70 -0.56 7.36 -0.21
N LEU A 71 -0.16 6.19 0.25
CA LEU A 71 1.16 5.63 -0.02
C LEU A 71 1.03 4.47 -1.00
N GLY A 72 1.80 4.49 -2.08
CA GLY A 72 2.03 3.35 -2.93
C GLY A 72 3.47 3.21 -3.37
N GLY A 73 3.72 2.43 -4.42
CA GLY A 73 5.06 2.11 -4.90
C GLY A 73 5.63 0.82 -4.30
N SER A 74 6.78 0.40 -4.84
CA SER A 74 7.40 -0.91 -4.55
C SER A 74 8.83 -0.82 -4.00
N GLY A 75 9.16 0.32 -3.40
CA GLY A 75 10.49 0.62 -2.87
C GLY A 75 10.73 0.05 -1.47
N THR A 76 11.63 0.70 -0.75
CA THR A 76 12.03 0.33 0.61
C THR A 76 11.82 1.49 1.57
N LEU A 77 11.18 1.22 2.71
CA LEU A 77 10.95 2.17 3.80
C LEU A 77 11.71 1.76 5.06
N GLY A 78 12.09 2.72 5.91
CA GLY A 78 12.63 2.44 7.24
C GLY A 78 11.56 1.95 8.22
N GLY A 79 10.36 2.53 8.14
CA GLY A 79 9.19 2.15 8.94
C GLY A 79 7.90 2.64 8.28
N LEU A 80 6.75 2.13 8.74
CA LEU A 80 5.44 2.52 8.20
C LEU A 80 4.39 2.64 9.29
N ASN A 81 3.72 3.79 9.36
CA ASN A 81 2.57 4.05 10.20
C ASN A 81 1.37 4.45 9.33
N ALA A 82 0.39 3.57 9.17
CA ALA A 82 -0.90 3.89 8.56
C ALA A 82 -1.85 4.40 9.65
N LEU A 83 -2.10 5.71 9.66
CA LEU A 83 -2.95 6.38 10.63
C LEU A 83 -4.40 6.39 10.13
N SER A 84 -5.32 6.83 11.01
CA SER A 84 -6.74 6.90 10.67
C SER A 84 -6.99 7.72 9.40
N GLY A 85 -7.76 7.16 8.46
CA GLY A 85 -8.05 7.76 7.15
C GLY A 85 -6.90 7.71 6.13
N GLY A 86 -5.74 7.12 6.48
CA GLY A 86 -4.63 6.90 5.56
C GLY A 86 -4.78 5.60 4.77
N ILE A 87 -4.31 5.60 3.52
CA ILE A 87 -4.37 4.46 2.60
C ILE A 87 -2.96 4.01 2.23
N VAL A 88 -2.66 2.73 2.45
CA VAL A 88 -1.43 2.07 1.97
C VAL A 88 -1.81 1.10 0.86
N ALA A 89 -1.27 1.30 -0.34
CA ALA A 89 -1.54 0.54 -1.56
C ALA A 89 -0.21 0.18 -2.25
N PRO A 90 0.49 -0.87 -1.81
CA PRO A 90 1.78 -1.27 -2.38
C PRO A 90 1.73 -1.41 -3.90
N GLY A 91 2.87 -1.18 -4.54
CA GLY A 91 3.01 -1.40 -5.98
C GLY A 91 2.57 -0.23 -6.87
N ASN A 92 2.53 -0.52 -8.16
CA ASN A 92 2.09 0.34 -9.26
C ASN A 92 1.27 -0.53 -10.22
N SER A 93 0.21 -1.18 -9.74
CA SER A 93 -0.13 -2.58 -10.03
C SER A 93 0.51 -3.53 -9.01
N ILE A 94 0.22 -4.83 -9.13
CA ILE A 94 0.64 -5.87 -8.20
C ILE A 94 2.15 -5.80 -7.91
N GLY A 95 2.51 -5.48 -6.66
CA GLY A 95 3.89 -5.29 -6.23
C GLY A 95 4.13 -5.48 -4.74
N THR A 96 5.40 -5.44 -4.35
CA THR A 96 5.80 -5.56 -2.94
C THR A 96 6.41 -4.25 -2.46
N LEU A 97 5.90 -3.73 -1.34
CA LEU A 97 6.52 -2.64 -0.59
C LEU A 97 7.34 -3.26 0.55
N ASN A 98 8.64 -2.93 0.61
CA ASN A 98 9.55 -3.45 1.61
C ASN A 98 9.66 -2.44 2.77
N VAL A 99 9.57 -2.92 4.01
CA VAL A 99 9.75 -2.08 5.20
C VAL A 99 10.82 -2.72 6.06
N ALA A 100 11.97 -2.08 6.22
CA ALA A 100 13.09 -2.61 6.98
C ALA A 100 12.74 -2.77 8.46
N GLY A 101 12.02 -1.81 9.02
CA GLY A 101 11.56 -1.81 10.41
C GLY A 101 10.11 -2.26 10.58
N SER A 102 9.46 -1.66 11.57
CA SER A 102 8.10 -2.05 11.99
C SER A 102 7.02 -1.39 11.13
N VAL A 103 5.85 -2.04 11.09
CA VAL A 103 4.66 -1.56 10.41
C VAL A 103 3.50 -1.49 11.41
N ALA A 104 2.75 -0.39 11.40
CA ALA A 104 1.57 -0.23 12.22
C ALA A 104 0.36 0.22 11.40
N PHE A 105 -0.80 -0.39 11.64
CA PHE A 105 -2.10 0.04 11.14
C PHE A 105 -3.00 0.44 12.30
N ALA A 106 -3.43 1.71 12.32
CA ALA A 106 -4.36 2.25 13.30
C ALA A 106 -5.83 2.01 12.90
N PRO A 107 -6.79 2.08 13.84
CA PRO A 107 -8.22 2.06 13.51
C PRO A 107 -8.60 3.10 12.45
N GLY A 108 -9.42 2.69 11.48
CA GLY A 108 -9.85 3.54 10.37
C GLY A 108 -8.81 3.78 9.27
N SER A 109 -7.63 3.15 9.34
CA SER A 109 -6.70 3.09 8.20
C SER A 109 -7.13 2.03 7.17
N VAL A 110 -6.59 2.12 5.95
CA VAL A 110 -6.90 1.18 4.86
C VAL A 110 -5.62 0.55 4.32
N TYR A 111 -5.60 -0.78 4.27
CA TYR A 111 -4.62 -1.53 3.50
C TYR A 111 -5.25 -1.98 2.18
N ARG A 112 -4.94 -1.31 1.07
CA ARG A 112 -5.49 -1.61 -0.25
C ARG A 112 -4.58 -2.60 -0.98
N VAL A 113 -5.17 -3.68 -1.48
CA VAL A 113 -4.46 -4.81 -2.08
C VAL A 113 -5.05 -5.09 -3.45
N GLU A 114 -4.25 -4.93 -4.50
CA GLU A 114 -4.55 -5.46 -5.83
C GLU A 114 -4.30 -6.97 -5.84
N ALA A 115 -5.20 -7.74 -6.44
CA ALA A 115 -5.08 -9.20 -6.52
C ALA A 115 -5.66 -9.73 -7.83
N ASN A 116 -5.09 -10.81 -8.39
CA ASN A 116 -5.56 -11.40 -9.64
C ASN A 116 -5.88 -12.90 -9.54
N ALA A 117 -6.57 -13.42 -10.55
CA ALA A 117 -6.97 -14.83 -10.62
C ALA A 117 -5.79 -15.81 -10.70
N ALA A 118 -4.60 -15.35 -11.10
CA ALA A 118 -3.38 -16.15 -11.18
C ALA A 118 -2.70 -16.36 -9.82
N GLY A 119 -3.27 -15.84 -8.72
CA GLY A 119 -2.72 -16.01 -7.38
C GLY A 119 -1.65 -14.96 -7.00
N GLN A 120 -1.54 -13.88 -7.78
CA GLN A 120 -0.65 -12.76 -7.46
C GLN A 120 -1.43 -11.66 -6.74
N ALA A 121 -0.80 -11.00 -5.77
CA ALA A 121 -1.36 -9.85 -5.07
C ALA A 121 -0.27 -8.92 -4.56
N ASP A 122 -0.68 -7.69 -4.22
CA ASP A 122 0.16 -6.76 -3.48
C ASP A 122 0.59 -7.34 -2.14
N ARG A 123 1.79 -6.93 -1.71
CA ARG A 123 2.36 -7.36 -0.44
C ARG A 123 3.09 -6.25 0.29
N ILE A 124 2.98 -6.24 1.62
CA ILE A 124 3.94 -5.57 2.51
C ILE A 124 4.87 -6.63 3.11
N ALA A 125 6.17 -6.42 2.93
CA ALA A 125 7.21 -7.25 3.54
C ALA A 125 7.95 -6.47 4.63
N ALA A 126 7.63 -6.74 5.89
CA ALA A 126 8.24 -6.09 7.05
C ALA A 126 9.39 -6.92 7.64
N GLY A 127 10.55 -6.29 7.80
CA GLY A 127 11.70 -6.83 8.54
C GLY A 127 11.55 -6.72 10.06
N GLY A 128 10.68 -5.81 10.53
CA GLY A 128 10.30 -5.69 11.94
C GLY A 128 8.99 -6.41 12.28
N ALA A 129 8.41 -6.03 13.41
CA ALA A 129 7.09 -6.48 13.83
C ALA A 129 5.98 -5.71 13.10
N VAL A 130 4.83 -6.35 12.91
CA VAL A 130 3.60 -5.72 12.45
C VAL A 130 2.61 -5.63 13.62
N THR A 131 2.08 -4.42 13.84
CA THR A 131 1.00 -4.17 14.81
C THR A 131 -0.28 -3.75 14.08
N LEU A 132 -1.34 -4.53 14.24
CA LEU A 132 -2.65 -4.29 13.63
C LEU A 132 -3.66 -3.94 14.73
N SER A 133 -3.79 -2.64 15.01
CA SER A 133 -4.71 -2.13 16.03
C SER A 133 -6.14 -1.95 15.51
N GLY A 134 -6.36 -2.24 14.21
CA GLY A 134 -7.63 -2.11 13.50
C GLY A 134 -7.38 -1.87 12.01
N GLY A 135 -8.29 -1.14 11.36
CA GLY A 135 -8.21 -0.81 9.94
C GLY A 135 -8.84 -1.88 9.04
N THR A 136 -8.96 -1.60 7.75
CA THR A 136 -9.65 -2.50 6.80
C THR A 136 -8.75 -2.88 5.64
N VAL A 137 -8.74 -4.17 5.29
CA VAL A 137 -8.16 -4.63 4.03
C VAL A 137 -9.15 -4.41 2.89
N GLN A 138 -8.79 -3.59 1.91
CA GLN A 138 -9.61 -3.33 0.74
C GLN A 138 -9.02 -4.01 -0.49
N VAL A 139 -9.67 -5.07 -0.95
CA VAL A 139 -9.21 -5.83 -2.12
C VAL A 139 -9.74 -5.20 -3.41
N VAL A 140 -8.82 -4.85 -4.30
CA VAL A 140 -9.06 -4.45 -5.68
C VAL A 140 -8.72 -5.67 -6.56
N ALA A 141 -9.68 -6.58 -6.68
CA ALA A 141 -9.56 -7.76 -7.51
C ALA A 141 -9.67 -7.37 -8.99
N ALA A 142 -8.69 -7.79 -9.78
CA ALA A 142 -8.70 -7.69 -11.23
C ALA A 142 -9.75 -8.65 -11.82
N SER A 143 -10.29 -8.32 -13.00
CA SER A 143 -11.14 -9.24 -13.74
C SER A 143 -10.39 -10.53 -14.08
N GLY A 144 -11.01 -11.69 -13.87
CA GLY A 144 -10.41 -12.96 -14.22
C GLY A 144 -11.23 -14.17 -13.76
N ALA A 145 -10.81 -15.35 -14.22
CA ALA A 145 -11.43 -16.61 -13.82
C ALA A 145 -10.79 -17.13 -12.53
N TYR A 146 -11.32 -16.69 -11.39
CA TYR A 146 -10.85 -17.18 -10.08
C TYR A 146 -11.21 -18.64 -9.89
N SER A 147 -10.27 -19.40 -9.32
CA SER A 147 -10.55 -20.72 -8.75
C SER A 147 -11.61 -20.62 -7.63
N PRO A 148 -12.26 -21.73 -7.25
CA PRO A 148 -13.23 -21.71 -6.13
C PRO A 148 -12.66 -21.08 -4.86
N ARG A 149 -11.35 -21.21 -4.65
CA ARG A 149 -10.58 -20.57 -3.60
C ARG A 149 -9.19 -20.21 -4.12
N THR A 150 -8.77 -18.96 -3.92
CA THR A 150 -7.40 -18.50 -4.18
C THR A 150 -6.84 -17.83 -2.94
N THR A 151 -5.60 -18.15 -2.56
CA THR A 151 -4.95 -17.62 -1.34
C THR A 151 -3.70 -16.83 -1.71
N TYR A 152 -3.50 -15.70 -1.04
CA TYR A 152 -2.43 -14.74 -1.26
C TYR A 152 -1.76 -14.40 0.06
N ALA A 153 -0.42 -14.31 0.08
CA ALA A 153 0.31 -13.72 1.20
C ALA A 153 0.39 -12.21 1.00
N ILE A 154 -0.39 -11.44 1.76
CA ILE A 154 -0.48 -9.98 1.59
C ILE A 154 0.42 -9.23 2.59
N LEU A 155 0.75 -9.84 3.71
CA LEU A 155 1.63 -9.22 4.69
C LEU A 155 2.50 -10.28 5.35
N SER A 156 3.80 -9.98 5.48
CA SER A 156 4.74 -10.79 6.25
C SER A 156 5.56 -9.92 7.19
N ALA A 157 5.89 -10.43 8.36
CA ALA A 157 6.62 -9.74 9.42
C ALA A 157 7.67 -10.66 10.05
N ALA A 158 8.95 -10.34 9.90
CA ALA A 158 10.00 -11.13 10.53
C ALA A 158 9.99 -11.01 12.07
N GLY A 159 9.49 -9.89 12.60
CA GLY A 159 9.26 -9.68 14.04
C GLY A 159 7.90 -10.16 14.55
N GLY A 160 7.11 -10.85 13.71
CA GLY A 160 5.78 -11.33 14.05
C GLY A 160 4.64 -10.33 13.83
N VAL A 161 3.41 -10.84 13.81
CA VAL A 161 2.17 -10.08 13.64
C VAL A 161 1.39 -10.11 14.96
N SER A 162 1.01 -8.94 15.44
CA SER A 162 0.13 -8.77 16.62
C SER A 162 -1.14 -8.00 16.25
N GLY A 163 -2.26 -8.38 16.86
CA GLY A 163 -3.57 -7.78 16.57
C GLY A 163 -4.19 -8.27 15.25
N ARG A 164 -5.22 -7.56 14.77
CA ARG A 164 -5.98 -7.90 13.55
C ARG A 164 -6.52 -6.64 12.86
N PHE A 165 -6.83 -6.78 11.58
CA PHE A 165 -7.67 -5.79 10.87
C PHE A 165 -9.13 -5.97 11.32
N ASP A 166 -9.90 -4.88 11.31
CA ASP A 166 -11.33 -4.86 11.65
C ASP A 166 -12.17 -5.63 10.63
N GLY A 167 -11.71 -5.70 9.38
CA GLY A 167 -12.41 -6.42 8.32
C GLY A 167 -11.68 -6.45 6.99
N VAL A 168 -12.34 -7.07 6.00
CA VAL A 168 -11.89 -7.15 4.62
C VAL A 168 -13.06 -6.98 3.66
N THR A 169 -12.85 -6.26 2.56
CA THR A 169 -13.84 -6.06 1.49
C THR A 169 -13.24 -6.39 0.13
N ALA A 170 -14.07 -6.72 -0.86
CA ALA A 170 -13.65 -6.90 -2.25
C ALA A 170 -14.59 -6.14 -3.19
N ASN A 171 -14.06 -5.64 -4.31
CA ASN A 171 -14.81 -4.90 -5.34
C ASN A 171 -15.67 -5.80 -6.26
N LEU A 172 -15.39 -7.11 -6.33
CA LEU A 172 -16.14 -8.05 -7.16
C LEU A 172 -17.14 -8.84 -6.31
N ALA A 173 -18.45 -8.68 -6.59
CA ALA A 173 -19.53 -9.25 -5.80
C ALA A 173 -19.53 -10.79 -5.71
N PHE A 174 -18.94 -11.47 -6.71
CA PHE A 174 -18.82 -12.92 -6.73
C PHE A 174 -17.67 -13.48 -5.89
N LEU A 175 -16.86 -12.59 -5.28
CA LEU A 175 -15.75 -12.96 -4.41
C LEU A 175 -16.06 -12.60 -2.96
N SER A 176 -16.02 -13.61 -2.10
CA SER A 176 -16.07 -13.45 -0.64
C SER A 176 -14.65 -13.46 -0.08
N PRO A 177 -14.13 -12.32 0.39
CA PRO A 177 -12.79 -12.25 0.97
C PRO A 177 -12.77 -12.73 2.43
N GLY A 178 -11.65 -13.31 2.85
CA GLY A 178 -11.38 -13.66 4.24
C GLY A 178 -9.90 -13.51 4.56
N LEU A 179 -9.59 -13.20 5.82
CA LEU A 179 -8.22 -13.08 6.30
C LEU A 179 -7.87 -14.22 7.25
N ARG A 180 -6.67 -14.78 7.09
CA ARG A 180 -6.07 -15.74 8.03
C ARG A 180 -4.80 -15.15 8.61
N TYR A 181 -4.70 -15.20 9.93
CA TYR A 181 -3.55 -14.71 10.69
C TYR A 181 -2.67 -15.89 11.12
N LEU A 182 -1.39 -15.79 10.80
CA LEU A 182 -0.32 -16.68 11.22
C LEU A 182 0.65 -15.88 12.10
N PRO A 183 1.58 -16.53 12.83
CA PRO A 183 2.51 -15.81 13.71
C PRO A 183 3.28 -14.70 13.00
N ASN A 184 3.64 -14.90 11.74
CA ASN A 184 4.48 -13.98 10.96
C ASN A 184 3.80 -13.47 9.68
N ASP A 185 2.54 -13.83 9.40
CA ASP A 185 1.90 -13.52 8.12
C ASP A 185 0.40 -13.24 8.24
N VAL A 186 -0.11 -12.42 7.33
CA VAL A 186 -1.54 -12.30 7.04
C VAL A 186 -1.77 -12.80 5.61
N ALA A 187 -2.62 -13.82 5.49
CA ALA A 187 -3.05 -14.36 4.22
C ALA A 187 -4.47 -13.88 3.88
N LEU A 188 -4.66 -13.42 2.66
CA LEU A 188 -5.97 -13.17 2.05
C LEU A 188 -6.43 -14.44 1.34
N THR A 189 -7.69 -14.80 1.49
CA THR A 189 -8.35 -15.80 0.65
C THR A 189 -9.55 -15.17 -0.05
N LEU A 190 -9.61 -15.31 -1.37
CA LEU A 190 -10.79 -14.98 -2.17
C LEU A 190 -11.51 -16.28 -2.53
N THR A 191 -12.75 -16.42 -2.05
CA THR A 191 -13.60 -17.58 -2.32
C THR A 191 -14.71 -17.18 -3.27
N ARG A 192 -14.96 -17.95 -4.31
CA ARG A 192 -16.14 -17.72 -5.16
C ARG A 192 -17.40 -18.08 -4.39
N ASN A 193 -18.39 -17.20 -4.42
CA ASN A 193 -19.72 -17.47 -3.91
C ASN A 193 -20.69 -17.83 -5.05
N ASP A 194 -21.94 -18.11 -4.69
CA ASP A 194 -22.98 -18.53 -5.63
C ASP A 194 -23.53 -17.37 -6.50
N VAL A 195 -22.94 -16.16 -6.41
CA VAL A 195 -23.30 -15.06 -7.30
C VAL A 195 -22.72 -15.37 -8.70
N PRO A 196 -23.56 -15.48 -9.74
CA PRO A 196 -23.08 -15.75 -11.09
C PRO A 196 -22.08 -14.70 -11.55
N LEU A 197 -21.07 -15.10 -12.32
CA LEU A 197 -20.29 -14.13 -13.09
C LEU A 197 -21.29 -13.51 -14.07
N ALA A 198 -21.60 -12.22 -13.91
CA ALA A 198 -22.32 -11.51 -14.96
C ALA A 198 -21.48 -11.64 -16.23
N ALA A 199 -21.98 -12.37 -17.22
CA ALA A 199 -21.30 -12.61 -18.49
C ALA A 199 -21.27 -11.29 -19.27
N GLY A 200 -20.26 -10.47 -19.02
CA GLY A 200 -19.97 -9.27 -19.80
C GLY A 200 -19.27 -9.64 -21.10
N ALA A 201 -20.04 -10.09 -22.10
CA ALA A 201 -19.85 -9.85 -23.54
C ALA A 201 -20.62 -10.88 -24.40
N THR A 202 -21.90 -10.62 -24.64
CA THR A 202 -22.49 -10.87 -25.96
C THR A 202 -22.83 -9.51 -26.57
N GLY A 203 -21.88 -8.96 -27.33
CA GLY A 203 -22.08 -7.80 -28.19
C GLY A 203 -21.37 -8.09 -29.50
N ARG A 204 -22.17 -8.25 -30.55
CA ARG A 204 -21.86 -8.78 -31.88
C ARG A 204 -20.79 -8.00 -32.64
#